data_AF-A0A955E7V1-F1
#
_entry.id   AF-A0A955E7V1-F1
#
_cell.length_a   1.000
_cell.length_b   1.000
_cell.length_c   1.000
_cell.angle_alpha   90.00
_cell.angle_beta   90.00
_cell.angle_gamma   90.00
#
_symmetry.space_group_name_H-M   'P 1'
#
loop_
_entity.id
_entity.type
_entity.pdbx_description
1 polymer ?
#
loop_
_entity_poly.entity_id
_entity_poly.type
_entity_poly.pdbx_seq_one_letter_code
_entity_poly.pdbx_strand_id
1 'polypeptide(L)'
;MATGVVLAHPDDVPHGEGLKPYTGPGFVDGLPEEAGTQFPSSGMMLRSWLTLGDMDGSATTGNDCWGYTAGARKYAIMGHSAGTTFVEITDPDSPDVVATLAGPTSTWRDIKTFGNYAYAVSEGGGGIQVFNLSLINSGFVTQNASVTSGGTTGTHNVAIDTTSGFLYRCGGGNNIGLRIYTLANPGAPVFVGQWNDRYVHDAQVVTFTSGPYVGRQIAYCCSGLGNGSIDTGFDIVDVTDKQNIQVLANISYPDNEYSHQGWLSPDRRYFYLGDELDEGDVVLNTRTIVINVEDIDNPFVVGEFINDSTAIGHNLYTIGPWIFEANYRSGVRVFDATDPEAPVEAAYFDTYPANDSALFSGLWSVYPFFNDGTVIGSDIQRGLFVWTMPDMFLRFEFPSGIPGSIASGGAAIPVRITETAGVLAPGTATLHYDNGAGLVSVAMTDLGGGDFEAAFPAAPCAGPIEFYFSAQTTDGATIAYPAGAPGAANSLLMAVCDPDVTGDLDGDGDVDVDDLNLLLGMWQAVVPPGSGADLTGNGVVDVDDLNIVLGNWGAIAP
;
A
#
# COMPACT_ATOMS: atom_id res chain seq x y z
N MET A 1 -46.74 -9.57 5.14
CA MET A 1 -46.49 -8.40 4.26
C MET A 1 -45.01 -8.42 3.97
N ALA A 2 -44.64 -8.70 2.72
CA ALA A 2 -43.24 -8.77 2.31
C ALA A 2 -42.65 -7.36 2.28
N THR A 3 -41.60 -7.13 3.06
CA THR A 3 -40.76 -5.94 3.01
C THR A 3 -39.99 -5.97 1.70
N GLY A 4 -40.46 -5.20 0.72
CA GLY A 4 -39.76 -5.01 -0.54
C GLY A 4 -38.44 -4.28 -0.29
N VAL A 5 -37.36 -4.84 -0.82
CA VAL A 5 -36.09 -4.12 -1.01
C VAL A 5 -36.41 -2.98 -1.98
N VAL A 6 -36.20 -1.74 -1.55
CA VAL A 6 -36.28 -0.58 -2.42
C VAL A 6 -34.96 -0.56 -3.20
N LEU A 7 -35.00 -1.00 -4.46
CA LEU A 7 -33.93 -0.80 -5.44
C LEU A 7 -34.09 0.62 -6.02
N ALA A 8 -33.00 1.39 -6.10
CA ALA A 8 -33.01 2.79 -6.51
C ALA A 8 -32.75 3.01 -8.03
N HIS A 9 -32.33 1.97 -8.75
CA HIS A 9 -31.88 2.02 -10.15
C HIS A 9 -32.33 0.74 -10.88
N PRO A 10 -32.80 0.86 -12.14
CA PRO A 10 -33.04 -0.29 -13.02
C PRO A 10 -31.77 -1.09 -13.37
N ASP A 11 -30.59 -0.46 -13.24
CA ASP A 11 -29.34 -0.96 -13.85
C ASP A 11 -28.28 -1.40 -12.82
N ASP A 12 -28.27 -0.90 -11.58
CA ASP A 12 -27.55 -1.63 -10.52
C ASP A 12 -28.41 -2.82 -10.09
N VAL A 13 -28.23 -3.91 -10.82
CA VAL A 13 -28.49 -5.26 -10.33
C VAL A 13 -27.90 -5.27 -8.93
N PRO A 14 -28.67 -5.58 -7.87
CA PRO A 14 -28.09 -5.64 -6.53
C PRO A 14 -26.81 -6.47 -6.63
N HIS A 15 -25.67 -5.93 -6.16
CA HIS A 15 -24.35 -6.60 -6.19
C HIS A 15 -24.38 -8.04 -5.64
N GLY A 16 -25.50 -8.46 -5.05
CA GLY A 16 -25.91 -9.84 -4.93
C GLY A 16 -26.20 -10.50 -6.28
N GLU A 17 -25.16 -11.01 -6.92
CA GLU A 17 -25.22 -12.24 -7.73
C GLU A 17 -25.73 -13.48 -6.95
N GLY A 18 -26.25 -13.30 -5.74
CA GLY A 18 -26.61 -14.36 -4.81
C GLY A 18 -25.39 -15.07 -4.20
N LEU A 19 -24.17 -14.57 -4.44
CA LEU A 19 -22.97 -15.08 -3.77
C LEU A 19 -23.11 -14.82 -2.27
N LYS A 20 -22.83 -15.85 -1.50
CA LYS A 20 -22.86 -15.79 -0.04
C LYS A 20 -21.52 -15.28 0.48
N PRO A 21 -21.50 -14.66 1.67
CA PRO A 21 -20.25 -14.43 2.41
C PRO A 21 -19.40 -15.69 2.45
N TYR A 22 -18.09 -15.50 2.36
CA TYR A 22 -17.14 -16.54 2.73
C TYR A 22 -17.32 -16.88 4.23
N THR A 23 -17.29 -18.17 4.56
CA THR A 23 -17.57 -18.69 5.92
C THR A 23 -16.44 -19.55 6.49
N GLY A 24 -15.31 -19.63 5.79
CA GLY A 24 -14.11 -20.26 6.31
C GLY A 24 -13.32 -19.32 7.23
N PRO A 25 -12.14 -19.73 7.70
CA PRO A 25 -11.26 -18.88 8.49
C PRO A 25 -10.64 -17.76 7.65
N GLY A 26 -10.35 -16.62 8.29
CA GLY A 26 -9.49 -15.59 7.70
C GLY A 26 -8.03 -16.02 7.55
N PHE A 27 -7.16 -15.06 7.25
CA PHE A 27 -5.70 -15.28 7.13
C PHE A 27 -4.93 -14.33 8.04
N VAL A 28 -3.82 -14.80 8.58
CA VAL A 28 -2.83 -14.03 9.32
C VAL A 28 -1.45 -14.56 8.97
N ASP A 29 -0.52 -13.69 8.55
CA ASP A 29 0.85 -14.07 8.23
C ASP A 29 1.55 -14.71 9.45
N GLY A 30 2.39 -15.71 9.21
CA GLY A 30 3.07 -16.49 10.25
C GLY A 30 2.23 -17.60 10.91
N LEU A 31 0.94 -17.74 10.58
CA LEU A 31 0.15 -18.93 10.91
C LEU A 31 0.09 -19.92 9.73
N PRO A 32 -0.16 -21.22 9.96
CA PRO A 32 -0.26 -22.19 8.87
C PRO A 32 -1.33 -21.79 7.85
N GLU A 33 -0.97 -21.71 6.58
CA GLU A 33 -1.90 -21.44 5.48
C GLU A 33 -2.99 -22.53 5.43
N GLU A 34 -4.26 -22.11 5.49
CA GLU A 34 -5.41 -22.98 5.28
C GLU A 34 -5.69 -23.12 3.78
N ALA A 35 -6.24 -24.27 3.37
CA ALA A 35 -6.64 -24.50 1.98
C ALA A 35 -7.71 -23.47 1.55
N GLY A 36 -7.35 -22.52 0.67
CA GLY A 36 -8.24 -21.47 0.17
C GLY A 36 -7.71 -20.03 0.26
N THR A 37 -6.48 -19.83 0.73
CA THR A 37 -5.82 -18.51 0.86
C THR A 37 -4.82 -18.20 -0.26
N GLN A 38 -4.81 -18.98 -1.35
CA GLN A 38 -3.92 -18.74 -2.48
C GLN A 38 -4.55 -17.73 -3.44
N PHE A 39 -4.04 -16.50 -3.39
CA PHE A 39 -4.43 -15.40 -4.26
C PHE A 39 -3.28 -15.08 -5.22
N PRO A 40 -3.52 -14.97 -6.53
CA PRO A 40 -2.55 -14.43 -7.47
C PRO A 40 -2.15 -13.00 -7.04
N SER A 41 -0.86 -12.73 -6.98
CA SER A 41 -0.35 -11.40 -6.67
C SER A 41 1.03 -11.15 -7.27
N SER A 42 1.36 -9.87 -7.41
CA SER A 42 2.70 -9.39 -7.74
C SER A 42 2.92 -8.03 -7.08
N GLY A 43 4.08 -7.80 -6.47
CA GLY A 43 4.43 -6.50 -5.85
C GLY A 43 3.66 -6.13 -4.58
N MET A 44 2.65 -6.91 -4.18
CA MET A 44 1.91 -6.76 -2.92
C MET A 44 1.95 -8.05 -2.10
N MET A 45 2.03 -7.92 -0.78
CA MET A 45 2.06 -9.03 0.16
C MET A 45 0.84 -8.99 1.06
N LEU A 46 0.11 -10.11 1.15
CA LEU A 46 -0.96 -10.28 2.13
C LEU A 46 -0.36 -10.42 3.53
N ARG A 47 -0.86 -9.63 4.48
CA ARG A 47 -0.43 -9.65 5.88
C ARG A 47 -1.53 -10.24 6.78
N SER A 48 -2.77 -9.83 6.54
CA SER A 48 -3.93 -10.42 7.18
C SER A 48 -5.21 -10.24 6.37
N TRP A 49 -6.22 -11.03 6.69
CA TRP A 49 -7.55 -11.00 6.08
C TRP A 49 -8.59 -11.40 7.12
N LEU A 50 -9.52 -10.49 7.44
CA LEU A 50 -10.65 -10.75 8.33
C LEU A 50 -11.90 -11.00 7.50
N THR A 51 -12.61 -12.07 7.84
CA THR A 51 -13.89 -12.36 7.20
C THR A 51 -14.98 -11.44 7.69
N LEU A 52 -16.09 -11.35 6.93
CA LEU A 52 -17.29 -10.67 7.43
C LEU A 52 -17.77 -11.25 8.77
N GLY A 53 -17.62 -12.56 8.98
CA GLY A 53 -18.00 -13.22 10.22
C GLY A 53 -17.12 -12.87 11.41
N ASP A 54 -15.85 -12.56 11.18
CA ASP A 54 -14.92 -12.10 12.22
C ASP A 54 -15.28 -10.69 12.71
N MET A 55 -15.86 -9.86 11.83
CA MET A 55 -16.29 -8.50 12.15
C MET A 55 -17.72 -8.45 12.72
N ASP A 56 -18.70 -9.01 12.01
CA ASP A 56 -20.11 -9.02 12.40
C ASP A 56 -20.84 -10.22 11.78
N GLY A 57 -21.25 -11.18 12.62
CA GLY A 57 -21.98 -12.37 12.17
C GLY A 57 -23.35 -12.11 11.51
N SER A 58 -23.86 -10.87 11.54
CA SER A 58 -25.06 -10.45 10.82
C SER A 58 -24.77 -9.84 9.43
N ALA A 59 -23.51 -9.54 9.11
CA ALA A 59 -23.13 -8.99 7.82
C ALA A 59 -23.28 -10.04 6.70
N THR A 60 -23.97 -9.65 5.63
CA THR A 60 -24.18 -10.45 4.42
C THR A 60 -23.36 -9.97 3.22
N THR A 61 -22.85 -8.74 3.27
CA THR A 61 -21.93 -8.14 2.29
C THR A 61 -21.01 -7.13 2.98
N GLY A 62 -19.78 -7.00 2.49
CA GLY A 62 -18.89 -5.86 2.70
C GLY A 62 -19.18 -4.73 1.72
N ASN A 63 -18.70 -3.52 2.03
CA ASN A 63 -18.67 -2.35 1.16
C ASN A 63 -17.50 -1.44 1.59
N ASP A 64 -17.47 -0.16 1.23
CA ASP A 64 -16.30 0.72 1.34
C ASP A 64 -15.43 0.59 2.60
N CYS A 65 -14.14 0.89 2.45
CA CYS A 65 -13.18 0.98 3.55
C CYS A 65 -12.45 2.32 3.54
N TRP A 66 -12.07 2.76 4.74
CA TRP A 66 -11.24 3.94 4.94
C TRP A 66 -10.23 3.69 6.07
N GLY A 67 -9.19 4.52 6.15
CA GLY A 67 -8.19 4.43 7.21
C GLY A 67 -8.22 5.60 8.19
N TYR A 68 -7.71 5.35 9.40
CA TYR A 68 -7.51 6.36 10.44
C TYR A 68 -6.22 6.11 11.21
N THR A 69 -5.44 7.17 11.44
CA THR A 69 -4.21 7.11 12.24
C THR A 69 -4.38 7.93 13.52
N ALA A 70 -4.15 7.30 14.68
CA ALA A 70 -4.23 7.93 16.00
C ALA A 70 -2.88 7.84 16.72
N GLY A 71 -1.99 8.79 16.44
CA GLY A 71 -0.60 8.73 16.88
C GLY A 71 0.16 7.69 16.04
N ALA A 72 0.75 6.69 16.69
CA ALA A 72 1.46 5.60 16.01
C ALA A 72 0.56 4.40 15.65
N ARG A 73 -0.73 4.44 15.99
CA ARG A 73 -1.67 3.33 15.76
C ARG A 73 -2.49 3.57 14.51
N LYS A 74 -2.68 2.52 13.72
CA LYS A 74 -3.43 2.52 12.47
C LYS A 74 -4.72 1.74 12.65
N TYR A 75 -5.80 2.23 12.06
CA TYR A 75 -7.12 1.60 12.12
C TYR A 75 -7.73 1.55 10.72
N ALA A 76 -8.13 0.36 10.30
CA ALA A 76 -9.04 0.17 9.20
C ALA A 76 -10.48 0.40 9.68
N ILE A 77 -11.27 1.09 8.89
CA ILE A 77 -12.69 1.33 9.12
C ILE A 77 -13.41 0.73 7.92
N MET A 78 -14.14 -0.36 8.13
CA MET A 78 -14.82 -1.07 7.06
C MET A 78 -16.33 -1.01 7.24
N GLY A 79 -17.02 -0.61 6.17
CA GLY A 79 -18.46 -0.72 6.08
C GLY A 79 -18.89 -2.14 5.71
N HIS A 80 -20.06 -2.51 6.20
CA HIS A 80 -20.75 -3.73 5.81
C HIS A 80 -22.27 -3.53 5.86
N SER A 81 -22.98 -4.51 5.34
CA SER A 81 -24.46 -4.52 5.24
C SER A 81 -25.21 -4.21 6.54
N ALA A 82 -24.62 -4.49 7.70
CA ALA A 82 -25.22 -4.28 9.02
C ALA A 82 -24.69 -3.03 9.75
N GLY A 83 -23.58 -2.42 9.32
CA GLY A 83 -22.96 -1.34 10.07
C GLY A 83 -21.54 -0.99 9.61
N THR A 84 -20.73 -0.57 10.58
CA THR A 84 -19.33 -0.19 10.39
C THR A 84 -18.48 -0.82 11.50
N THR A 85 -17.38 -1.46 11.10
CA THR A 85 -16.40 -2.07 12.01
C THR A 85 -15.09 -1.30 11.97
N PHE A 86 -14.48 -1.13 13.14
CA PHE A 86 -13.20 -0.48 13.37
C PHE A 86 -12.19 -1.55 13.79
N VAL A 87 -11.15 -1.74 13.01
CA VAL A 87 -10.14 -2.77 13.20
C VAL A 87 -8.80 -2.09 13.38
N GLU A 88 -8.12 -2.36 14.49
CA GLU A 88 -6.73 -1.95 14.63
C GLU A 88 -5.85 -2.81 13.74
N ILE A 89 -4.95 -2.15 13.01
CA ILE A 89 -4.01 -2.77 12.07
C ILE A 89 -2.61 -2.15 12.22
N THR A 90 -2.28 -1.67 13.42
CA THR A 90 -0.95 -1.11 13.72
C THR A 90 0.13 -2.11 13.34
N ASP A 91 -0.03 -3.35 13.78
CA ASP A 91 0.65 -4.52 13.27
C ASP A 91 -0.25 -5.15 12.18
N PRO A 92 0.13 -5.10 10.89
CA PRO A 92 -0.69 -5.63 9.82
C PRO A 92 -0.84 -7.17 9.87
N ASP A 93 0.00 -7.86 10.67
CA ASP A 93 -0.06 -9.31 10.88
C ASP A 93 -0.92 -9.69 12.09
N SER A 94 -1.39 -8.73 12.88
CA SER A 94 -2.20 -9.02 14.07
C SER A 94 -3.36 -8.04 14.20
N PRO A 95 -4.32 -8.06 13.25
CA PRO A 95 -5.45 -7.16 13.30
C PRO A 95 -6.39 -7.50 14.47
N ASP A 96 -6.97 -6.47 15.09
CA ASP A 96 -7.90 -6.62 16.23
C ASP A 96 -9.18 -5.81 16.03
N VAL A 97 -10.34 -6.44 16.20
CA VAL A 97 -11.64 -5.77 16.07
C VAL A 97 -11.90 -4.95 17.33
N VAL A 98 -11.79 -3.63 17.20
CA VAL A 98 -11.96 -2.68 18.31
C VAL A 98 -13.43 -2.45 18.63
N ALA A 99 -14.24 -2.22 17.60
CA ALA A 99 -15.67 -1.93 17.76
C ALA A 99 -16.43 -2.19 16.48
N THR A 100 -17.69 -2.63 16.63
CA THR A 100 -18.66 -2.71 15.54
C THR A 100 -19.91 -1.93 15.95
N LEU A 101 -20.30 -0.96 15.13
CA LEU A 101 -21.46 -0.12 15.37
C LEU A 101 -22.50 -0.38 14.27
N ALA A 102 -23.69 -0.77 14.70
CA ALA A 102 -24.81 -1.02 13.80
C ALA A 102 -25.21 0.27 13.06
N GLY A 103 -25.61 0.12 11.81
CA GLY A 103 -26.13 1.18 10.97
C GLY A 103 -27.41 0.75 10.26
N PRO A 104 -28.01 1.63 9.46
CA PRO A 104 -29.06 1.24 8.52
C PRO A 104 -28.58 0.10 7.63
N THR A 105 -29.44 -0.91 7.43
CA THR A 105 -29.15 -2.03 6.53
C THR A 105 -29.03 -1.53 5.11
N SER A 106 -27.88 -1.75 4.48
CA SER A 106 -27.58 -1.23 3.14
C SER A 106 -26.46 -2.04 2.52
N THR A 107 -26.59 -2.48 1.27
CA THR A 107 -25.51 -3.20 0.57
C THR A 107 -24.29 -2.33 0.32
N TRP A 108 -24.43 -1.01 0.37
CA TRP A 108 -23.37 -0.01 0.23
C TRP A 108 -23.37 0.98 1.40
N ARG A 109 -22.18 1.47 1.73
CA ARG A 109 -21.89 2.51 2.71
C ARG A 109 -20.57 3.13 2.28
N ASP A 110 -20.41 4.42 2.50
CA ASP A 110 -19.14 5.12 2.25
C ASP A 110 -18.68 5.83 3.54
N ILE A 111 -17.36 5.87 3.75
CA ILE A 111 -16.75 6.33 5.00
C ILE A 111 -15.62 7.32 4.71
N LYS A 112 -15.56 8.42 5.48
CA LYS A 112 -14.41 9.34 5.51
C LYS A 112 -14.11 9.83 6.93
N THR A 113 -12.89 10.31 7.16
CA THR A 113 -12.43 10.79 8.48
C THR A 113 -12.07 12.28 8.48
N PHE A 114 -12.31 12.96 9.61
CA PHE A 114 -11.83 14.33 9.85
C PHE A 114 -11.54 14.55 11.34
N GLY A 115 -10.29 14.91 11.68
CA GLY A 115 -9.86 15.05 13.06
C GLY A 115 -10.06 13.73 13.83
N ASN A 116 -10.77 13.76 14.96
CA ASN A 116 -11.06 12.57 15.77
C ASN A 116 -12.41 11.93 15.45
N TYR A 117 -12.90 12.10 14.22
CA TYR A 117 -14.22 11.61 13.82
C TYR A 117 -14.17 10.84 12.51
N ALA A 118 -15.00 9.81 12.41
CA ALA A 118 -15.38 9.18 11.14
C ALA A 118 -16.85 9.46 10.85
N TYR A 119 -17.16 9.56 9.57
CA TYR A 119 -18.51 9.81 9.07
C TYR A 119 -18.86 8.69 8.12
N ALA A 120 -20.02 8.06 8.32
CA ALA A 120 -20.52 7.07 7.39
C ALA A 120 -21.89 7.46 6.86
N VAL A 121 -22.11 7.19 5.58
CA VAL A 121 -23.36 7.44 4.87
C VAL A 121 -23.80 6.19 4.13
N SER A 122 -25.10 6.02 3.91
CA SER A 122 -25.63 4.91 3.11
C SER A 122 -27.00 5.28 2.53
N GLU A 123 -27.46 4.56 1.52
CA GLU A 123 -28.81 4.78 1.00
C GLU A 123 -29.90 4.04 1.78
N GLY A 124 -29.50 3.13 2.69
CA GLY A 124 -30.39 2.59 3.73
C GLY A 124 -30.99 3.68 4.65
N GLY A 125 -30.50 4.92 4.57
CA GLY A 125 -31.03 6.09 5.25
C GLY A 125 -30.19 6.49 6.46
N GLY A 126 -30.82 7.08 7.47
CA GLY A 126 -30.15 7.44 8.74
C GLY A 126 -29.27 8.69 8.70
N GLY A 127 -29.07 9.31 7.54
CA GLY A 127 -28.25 10.52 7.37
C GLY A 127 -26.77 10.22 7.52
N ILE A 128 -26.02 11.15 8.10
CA ILE A 128 -24.59 10.96 8.41
C ILE A 128 -24.47 10.33 9.80
N GLN A 129 -23.98 9.09 9.90
CA GLN A 129 -23.51 8.53 11.16
C GLN A 129 -22.20 9.22 11.54
N VAL A 130 -22.12 9.74 12.76
CA VAL A 130 -20.95 10.48 13.26
C VAL A 130 -20.30 9.68 14.38
N PHE A 131 -19.15 9.07 14.10
CA PHE A 131 -18.39 8.28 15.05
C PHE A 131 -17.30 9.12 15.70
N ASN A 132 -17.20 9.09 17.02
CA ASN A 132 -16.13 9.73 17.79
C ASN A 132 -15.04 8.70 18.10
N LEU A 133 -13.84 8.98 17.60
CA LEU A 133 -12.65 8.13 17.66
C LEU A 133 -11.64 8.58 18.73
N SER A 134 -11.96 9.59 19.53
CA SER A 134 -11.01 10.16 20.52
C SER A 134 -10.50 9.15 21.57
N LEU A 135 -11.22 8.04 21.78
CA LEU A 135 -10.86 6.97 22.71
C LEU A 135 -10.54 5.64 21.99
N ILE A 136 -10.33 5.66 20.67
CA ILE A 136 -10.10 4.42 19.91
C ILE A 136 -8.84 3.67 20.37
N ASN A 137 -7.79 4.41 20.76
CA ASN A 137 -6.57 3.85 21.37
C ASN A 137 -6.83 3.18 22.74
N SER A 138 -7.99 3.41 23.36
CA SER A 138 -8.42 2.72 24.58
C SER A 138 -9.42 1.60 24.31
N GLY A 139 -9.66 1.26 23.04
CA GLY A 139 -10.60 0.22 22.63
C GLY A 139 -12.05 0.69 22.51
N PHE A 140 -12.30 2.01 22.42
CA PHE A 140 -13.67 2.55 22.42
C PHE A 140 -13.95 3.48 21.24
N VAL A 141 -15.02 3.16 20.51
CA VAL A 141 -15.66 4.04 19.54
C VAL A 141 -17.09 4.31 19.99
N THR A 142 -17.52 5.57 19.93
CA THR A 142 -18.89 5.97 20.26
C THR A 142 -19.55 6.63 19.07
N GLN A 143 -20.88 6.58 18.97
CA GLN A 143 -21.63 7.30 17.94
C GLN A 143 -22.35 8.50 18.56
N ASN A 144 -22.12 9.68 17.98
CA ASN A 144 -22.93 10.86 18.23
C ASN A 144 -24.30 10.74 17.54
N ALA A 145 -25.19 11.71 17.78
CA ALA A 145 -26.44 11.79 17.04
C ALA A 145 -26.17 11.92 15.53
N SER A 146 -26.83 11.10 14.72
CA SER A 146 -26.71 11.20 13.27
C SER A 146 -27.25 12.53 12.75
N VAL A 147 -26.62 13.07 11.72
CA VAL A 147 -27.06 14.31 11.06
C VAL A 147 -28.03 13.97 9.94
N THR A 148 -29.30 14.34 10.12
CA THR A 148 -30.39 14.08 9.15
C THR A 148 -30.91 15.35 8.48
N SER A 149 -30.26 16.49 8.68
CA SER A 149 -30.57 17.74 7.98
C SER A 149 -30.04 17.72 6.54
N GLY A 150 -30.41 18.71 5.73
CA GLY A 150 -29.88 18.87 4.36
C GLY A 150 -30.52 17.96 3.31
N GLY A 151 -31.80 17.60 3.48
CA GLY A 151 -32.58 16.87 2.47
C GLY A 151 -32.89 15.41 2.85
N THR A 152 -32.84 14.51 1.88
CA THR A 152 -33.06 13.07 2.12
C THR A 152 -32.03 12.50 3.08
N THR A 153 -32.39 11.44 3.79
CA THR A 153 -31.49 10.74 4.71
C THR A 153 -30.64 9.67 4.02
N GLY A 154 -30.92 9.34 2.76
CA GLY A 154 -30.08 8.47 1.93
C GLY A 154 -28.97 9.25 1.23
N THR A 155 -27.81 8.62 1.09
CA THR A 155 -26.62 9.15 0.41
C THR A 155 -25.81 7.99 -0.12
N HIS A 156 -25.30 8.16 -1.34
CA HIS A 156 -24.47 7.16 -1.97
C HIS A 156 -23.03 7.26 -1.44
N ASN A 157 -22.39 8.42 -1.59
CA ASN A 157 -20.98 8.63 -1.24
C ASN A 157 -20.79 9.87 -0.34
N VAL A 158 -19.67 9.93 0.40
CA VAL A 158 -19.26 11.12 1.14
C VAL A 158 -17.81 11.51 0.81
N ALA A 159 -17.61 12.79 0.48
CA ALA A 159 -16.30 13.38 0.30
C ALA A 159 -15.99 14.37 1.43
N ILE A 160 -14.72 14.50 1.81
CA ILE A 160 -14.26 15.48 2.80
C ILE A 160 -13.03 16.19 2.27
N ASP A 161 -13.08 17.52 2.26
CA ASP A 161 -11.88 18.33 2.12
C ASP A 161 -11.33 18.63 3.51
N THR A 162 -10.28 17.89 3.90
CA THR A 162 -9.66 18.02 5.22
C THR A 162 -8.93 19.34 5.41
N THR A 163 -8.61 20.06 4.33
CA THR A 163 -7.94 21.37 4.41
C THR A 163 -8.89 22.45 4.89
N SER A 164 -10.12 22.45 4.38
CA SER A 164 -11.13 23.46 4.71
C SER A 164 -12.11 23.03 5.80
N GLY A 165 -12.21 21.73 6.07
CA GLY A 165 -13.17 21.18 7.04
C GLY A 165 -14.60 21.23 6.54
N PHE A 166 -14.83 20.81 5.30
CA PHE A 166 -16.17 20.60 4.75
C PHE A 166 -16.39 19.14 4.35
N LEU A 167 -17.61 18.67 4.60
CA LEU A 167 -18.10 17.36 4.22
C LEU A 167 -19.17 17.53 3.13
N TYR A 168 -19.15 16.65 2.13
CA TYR A 168 -20.01 16.67 0.97
C TYR A 168 -20.70 15.32 0.86
N ARG A 169 -22.03 15.29 0.92
CA ARG A 169 -22.81 14.08 0.62
C ARG A 169 -23.16 14.07 -0.87
N CYS A 170 -22.78 13.01 -1.58
CA CYS A 170 -23.04 12.78 -3.00
C CYS A 170 -24.23 11.81 -3.19
N GLY A 171 -25.01 11.98 -4.26
CA GLY A 171 -26.06 11.05 -4.65
C GLY A 171 -27.20 10.84 -3.64
N GLY A 172 -27.81 9.64 -3.58
CA GLY A 172 -28.91 9.33 -2.64
C GLY A 172 -30.33 9.56 -3.18
N GLY A 173 -30.53 9.36 -4.49
CA GLY A 173 -31.82 9.37 -5.22
C GLY A 173 -32.28 10.73 -5.78
N ASN A 174 -33.12 10.73 -6.83
CA ASN A 174 -33.74 11.91 -7.48
C ASN A 174 -32.76 13.03 -7.90
N ASN A 175 -31.67 12.72 -8.59
CA ASN A 175 -30.72 13.72 -9.10
C ASN A 175 -30.15 14.65 -8.02
N ILE A 176 -29.88 14.11 -6.83
CA ILE A 176 -29.23 14.84 -5.74
C ILE A 176 -27.72 14.92 -6.03
N GLY A 177 -27.22 16.15 -6.22
CA GLY A 177 -25.80 16.45 -6.36
C GLY A 177 -25.09 16.53 -5.00
N LEU A 178 -24.32 17.60 -4.78
CA LEU A 178 -23.57 17.83 -3.56
C LEU A 178 -24.42 18.49 -2.48
N ARG A 179 -24.53 17.89 -1.29
CA ARG A 179 -25.04 18.55 -0.07
C ARG A 179 -23.87 18.81 0.87
N ILE A 180 -23.67 20.07 1.25
CA ILE A 180 -22.43 20.54 1.86
C ILE A 180 -22.65 20.86 3.33
N TYR A 181 -21.74 20.39 4.18
CA TYR A 181 -21.77 20.54 5.63
C TYR A 181 -20.44 21.11 6.14
N THR A 182 -20.49 22.08 7.04
CA THR A 182 -19.30 22.53 7.75
C THR A 182 -18.95 21.56 8.89
N LEU A 183 -17.66 21.29 9.04
CA LEU A 183 -17.07 20.54 10.15
C LEU A 183 -16.41 21.47 11.18
N ALA A 184 -16.84 22.74 11.28
CA ALA A 184 -16.38 23.64 12.35
C ALA A 184 -16.67 23.06 13.76
N ASN A 185 -17.74 22.25 13.89
CA ASN A 185 -17.93 21.32 14.98
C ASN A 185 -18.01 19.89 14.40
N PRO A 186 -16.89 19.15 14.32
CA PRO A 186 -16.83 17.84 13.69
C PRO A 186 -17.82 16.82 14.30
N GLY A 187 -18.11 16.93 15.60
CA GLY A 187 -19.05 16.03 16.27
C GLY A 187 -20.52 16.28 15.93
N ALA A 188 -20.84 17.39 15.25
CA ALA A 188 -22.19 17.73 14.80
C ALA A 188 -22.12 18.58 13.51
N PRO A 189 -21.86 17.96 12.34
CA PRO A 189 -21.84 18.65 11.05
C PRO A 189 -23.11 19.45 10.78
N VAL A 190 -22.97 20.65 10.19
CA VAL A 190 -24.09 21.56 9.91
C VAL A 190 -24.21 21.81 8.42
N PHE A 191 -25.39 21.57 7.84
CA PHE A 191 -25.69 21.86 6.44
C PHE A 191 -25.54 23.36 6.13
N VAL A 192 -24.81 23.70 5.06
CA VAL A 192 -24.51 25.09 4.68
C VAL A 192 -24.84 25.44 3.24
N GLY A 193 -25.13 24.46 2.38
CA GLY A 193 -25.39 24.72 0.97
C GLY A 193 -25.50 23.43 0.18
N GLN A 194 -25.90 23.55 -1.08
CA GLN A 194 -25.97 22.41 -1.98
C GLN A 194 -25.79 22.87 -3.43
N TRP A 195 -25.29 21.95 -4.26
CA TRP A 195 -25.33 22.03 -5.71
C TRP A 195 -26.09 20.82 -6.22
N ASN A 196 -27.11 21.04 -7.05
CA ASN A 196 -28.06 19.99 -7.44
C ASN A 196 -28.50 20.09 -8.90
N ASP A 197 -27.66 20.69 -9.75
CA ASP A 197 -27.93 20.77 -11.19
C ASP A 197 -27.85 19.37 -11.82
N ARG A 198 -26.98 18.52 -11.29
CA ARG A 198 -26.69 17.16 -11.78
C ARG A 198 -26.56 16.19 -10.61
N TYR A 199 -26.77 14.90 -10.89
CA TYR A 199 -26.41 13.83 -9.97
C TYR A 199 -24.89 13.78 -9.84
N VAL A 200 -24.40 13.54 -8.63
CA VAL A 200 -22.98 13.30 -8.36
C VAL A 200 -22.87 11.96 -7.68
N HIS A 201 -22.17 11.02 -8.32
CA HIS A 201 -21.92 9.70 -7.79
C HIS A 201 -20.86 9.78 -6.68
N ASP A 202 -19.66 10.22 -7.06
CA ASP A 202 -18.54 10.53 -6.19
C ASP A 202 -17.90 11.88 -6.58
N ALA A 203 -17.13 12.46 -5.66
CA ALA A 203 -16.37 13.66 -5.91
C ALA A 203 -15.08 13.71 -5.08
N GLN A 204 -14.05 14.30 -5.67
CA GLN A 204 -12.91 14.79 -4.89
C GLN A 204 -13.03 16.31 -4.75
N VAL A 205 -12.98 16.81 -3.51
CA VAL A 205 -13.06 18.26 -3.24
C VAL A 205 -11.74 18.75 -2.66
N VAL A 206 -11.18 19.79 -3.26
CA VAL A 206 -9.83 20.26 -2.95
C VAL A 206 -9.80 21.76 -2.74
N THR A 207 -9.26 22.19 -1.59
CA THR A 207 -8.82 23.57 -1.39
C THR A 207 -7.42 23.77 -1.98
N PHE A 208 -7.28 24.78 -2.83
CA PHE A 208 -6.00 25.22 -3.36
C PHE A 208 -5.30 26.13 -2.35
N THR A 209 -4.16 25.67 -1.82
CA THR A 209 -3.34 26.41 -0.84
C THR A 209 -2.16 27.13 -1.48
N SER A 210 -1.89 26.86 -2.76
CA SER A 210 -0.83 27.44 -3.58
C SER A 210 -1.24 27.44 -5.06
N GLY A 211 -0.39 28.01 -5.92
CA GLY A 211 -0.62 28.04 -7.37
C GLY A 211 -1.63 29.12 -7.81
N PRO A 212 -2.05 29.08 -9.10
CA PRO A 212 -2.89 30.13 -9.71
C PRO A 212 -4.31 30.19 -9.10
N TYR A 213 -4.79 29.10 -8.52
CA TYR A 213 -6.14 28.99 -7.95
C TYR A 213 -6.17 29.09 -6.42
N VAL A 214 -5.08 29.55 -5.79
CA VAL A 214 -5.00 29.68 -4.33
C VAL A 214 -6.21 30.39 -3.73
N GLY A 215 -6.77 29.81 -2.66
CA GLY A 215 -7.96 30.29 -1.99
C GLY A 215 -9.28 29.79 -2.60
N ARG A 216 -9.27 29.14 -3.77
CA ARG A 216 -10.44 28.46 -4.32
C ARG A 216 -10.57 27.06 -3.73
N GLN A 217 -11.81 26.59 -3.65
CA GLN A 217 -12.16 25.21 -3.36
C GLN A 217 -12.95 24.65 -4.53
N ILE A 218 -12.40 23.60 -5.14
CA ILE A 218 -12.93 23.03 -6.38
C ILE A 218 -13.38 21.59 -6.10
N ALA A 219 -14.58 21.24 -6.55
CA ALA A 219 -15.12 19.89 -6.54
C ALA A 219 -15.02 19.31 -7.95
N TYR A 220 -14.35 18.17 -8.07
CA TYR A 220 -14.23 17.36 -9.26
C TYR A 220 -15.23 16.22 -9.14
N CYS A 221 -16.31 16.26 -9.92
CA CYS A 221 -17.50 15.45 -9.69
C CYS A 221 -17.69 14.43 -10.83
N CYS A 222 -17.78 13.16 -10.46
CA CYS A 222 -18.25 12.10 -11.36
C CYS A 222 -19.78 12.17 -11.41
N SER A 223 -20.34 12.56 -12.56
CA SER A 223 -21.68 13.15 -12.61
C SER A 223 -22.47 12.82 -13.86
N GLY A 224 -23.78 12.97 -13.75
CA GLY A 224 -24.72 12.72 -14.84
C GLY A 224 -26.11 13.26 -14.55
N LEU A 225 -27.00 13.10 -15.50
CA LEU A 225 -28.45 13.22 -15.34
C LEU A 225 -29.06 11.82 -15.16
N GLY A 226 -30.33 11.75 -14.78
CA GLY A 226 -31.03 10.46 -14.67
C GLY A 226 -30.42 9.52 -13.62
N ASN A 227 -29.83 10.06 -12.55
CA ASN A 227 -29.03 9.36 -11.55
C ASN A 227 -27.66 8.85 -12.04
N GLY A 228 -27.11 9.46 -13.10
CA GLY A 228 -25.75 9.21 -13.56
C GLY A 228 -25.69 8.74 -15.01
N SER A 229 -26.68 7.95 -15.46
CA SER A 229 -26.66 7.23 -16.75
C SER A 229 -27.15 8.02 -17.97
N ILE A 230 -27.39 9.32 -17.84
CA ILE A 230 -27.80 10.19 -18.97
C ILE A 230 -26.88 11.38 -19.00
N ASP A 231 -26.35 11.71 -20.18
CA ASP A 231 -25.38 12.82 -20.31
C ASP A 231 -24.21 12.62 -19.34
N THR A 232 -23.74 11.37 -19.21
CA THR A 232 -22.69 10.94 -18.30
C THR A 232 -21.40 11.73 -18.56
N GLY A 233 -20.72 12.17 -17.49
CA GLY A 233 -19.47 12.89 -17.65
C GLY A 233 -18.86 13.36 -16.33
N PHE A 234 -18.12 14.46 -16.44
CA PHE A 234 -17.31 14.99 -15.35
C PHE A 234 -17.55 16.49 -15.21
N ASP A 235 -17.94 16.94 -14.02
CA ASP A 235 -18.13 18.37 -13.73
C ASP A 235 -17.01 18.90 -12.84
N ILE A 236 -16.45 20.05 -13.22
CA ILE A 236 -15.58 20.84 -12.35
C ILE A 236 -16.39 22.01 -11.80
N VAL A 237 -16.54 22.06 -10.48
CA VAL A 237 -17.43 22.99 -9.79
C VAL A 237 -16.65 23.80 -8.77
N ASP A 238 -16.68 25.12 -8.87
CA ASP A 238 -16.20 26.01 -7.82
C ASP A 238 -17.21 26.07 -6.68
N VAL A 239 -16.82 25.46 -5.57
CA VAL A 239 -17.61 25.41 -4.33
C VAL A 239 -17.08 26.38 -3.28
N THR A 240 -16.21 27.33 -3.61
CA THR A 240 -15.61 28.27 -2.66
C THR A 240 -16.67 29.01 -1.85
N ASP A 241 -17.59 29.67 -2.55
CA ASP A 241 -18.78 30.29 -1.95
C ASP A 241 -19.94 29.29 -1.95
N LYS A 242 -20.27 28.76 -0.78
CA LYS A 242 -21.34 27.75 -0.58
C LYS A 242 -22.73 28.28 -0.91
N GLN A 243 -22.91 29.59 -1.04
CA GLN A 243 -24.16 30.24 -1.44
C GLN A 243 -24.21 30.60 -2.93
N ASN A 244 -23.07 30.58 -3.61
CA ASN A 244 -22.93 30.91 -5.02
C ASN A 244 -21.96 29.96 -5.72
N ILE A 245 -22.35 28.69 -5.78
CA ILE A 245 -21.59 27.62 -6.42
C ILE A 245 -21.63 27.82 -7.94
N GLN A 246 -20.51 27.64 -8.62
CA GLN A 246 -20.39 27.87 -10.07
C GLN A 246 -19.83 26.62 -10.76
N VAL A 247 -20.51 26.14 -11.79
CA VAL A 247 -19.94 25.12 -12.69
C VAL A 247 -18.92 25.81 -13.60
N LEU A 248 -17.69 25.32 -13.62
CA LEU A 248 -16.60 25.84 -14.44
C LEU A 248 -16.53 25.10 -15.78
N ALA A 249 -16.67 23.77 -15.73
CA ALA A 249 -16.60 22.92 -16.89
C ALA A 249 -17.45 21.67 -16.72
N ASN A 250 -17.93 21.15 -17.85
CA ASN A 250 -18.58 19.86 -17.98
C ASN A 250 -17.89 19.14 -19.14
N ILE A 251 -17.34 17.96 -18.88
CA ILE A 251 -16.52 17.18 -19.82
C ILE A 251 -17.20 15.84 -20.07
N SER A 252 -17.38 15.50 -21.34
CA SER A 252 -17.79 14.18 -21.81
C SER A 252 -16.62 13.46 -22.49
N TYR A 253 -16.61 12.14 -22.44
CA TYR A 253 -15.67 11.29 -23.17
C TYR A 253 -16.44 10.24 -23.99
N PRO A 254 -15.84 9.65 -25.05
CA PRO A 254 -16.48 8.62 -25.86
C PRO A 254 -16.86 7.38 -25.03
N ASP A 255 -17.95 6.73 -25.42
CA ASP A 255 -18.40 5.46 -24.83
C ASP A 255 -18.58 5.56 -23.30
N ASN A 256 -19.14 6.68 -22.83
CA ASN A 256 -19.47 6.87 -21.43
C ASN A 256 -20.78 6.15 -21.05
N GLU A 257 -20.81 5.51 -19.89
CA GLU A 257 -22.00 4.82 -19.37
C GLU A 257 -22.35 5.34 -17.98
N TYR A 258 -21.42 5.23 -17.03
CA TYR A 258 -21.58 5.69 -15.65
C TYR A 258 -20.27 6.22 -15.04
N SER A 259 -20.04 7.52 -15.18
CA SER A 259 -18.97 8.26 -14.49
C SER A 259 -19.10 8.05 -12.99
N HIS A 260 -18.25 7.18 -12.47
CA HIS A 260 -18.44 6.54 -11.18
C HIS A 260 -17.59 7.22 -10.11
N GLN A 261 -16.28 7.19 -10.30
CA GLN A 261 -15.33 7.64 -9.31
C GLN A 261 -14.03 8.10 -9.96
N GLY A 262 -13.27 8.94 -9.26
CA GLY A 262 -11.92 9.27 -9.69
C GLY A 262 -11.14 10.08 -8.67
N TRP A 263 -9.87 10.31 -8.98
CA TRP A 263 -8.94 11.02 -8.11
C TRP A 263 -7.90 11.79 -8.91
N LEU A 264 -7.54 12.98 -8.42
CA LEU A 264 -6.48 13.83 -8.98
C LEU A 264 -5.12 13.17 -8.82
N SER A 265 -4.21 13.38 -9.77
CA SER A 265 -2.77 13.20 -9.56
C SER A 265 -2.28 14.09 -8.39
N PRO A 266 -1.20 13.72 -7.67
CA PRO A 266 -0.74 14.51 -6.51
C PRO A 266 -0.36 15.96 -6.83
N ASP A 267 0.11 16.21 -8.06
CA ASP A 267 0.41 17.55 -8.57
C ASP A 267 -0.82 18.31 -9.07
N ARG A 268 -2.01 17.67 -9.04
CA ARG A 268 -3.33 18.20 -9.42
C ARG A 268 -3.44 18.63 -10.88
N ARG A 269 -2.61 18.05 -11.76
CA ARG A 269 -2.61 18.34 -13.20
C ARG A 269 -3.52 17.40 -13.99
N TYR A 270 -3.73 16.18 -13.50
CA TYR A 270 -4.55 15.16 -14.13
C TYR A 270 -5.62 14.66 -13.16
N PHE A 271 -6.76 14.24 -13.70
CA PHE A 271 -7.79 13.49 -12.99
C PHE A 271 -7.96 12.15 -13.68
N TYR A 272 -7.87 11.07 -12.91
CA TYR A 272 -8.10 9.72 -13.37
C TYR A 272 -9.53 9.33 -13.01
N LEU A 273 -10.32 8.94 -14.00
CA LEU A 273 -11.75 8.67 -13.86
C LEU A 273 -12.06 7.24 -14.31
N GLY A 274 -12.72 6.48 -13.44
CA GLY A 274 -13.36 5.21 -13.78
C GLY A 274 -14.81 5.43 -14.20
N ASP A 275 -15.20 4.80 -15.30
CA ASP A 275 -16.58 4.71 -15.78
C ASP A 275 -17.08 3.30 -15.45
N GLU A 276 -17.92 3.16 -14.42
CA GLU A 276 -18.46 1.85 -14.06
C GLU A 276 -19.50 1.43 -15.12
N LEU A 277 -19.64 0.13 -15.38
CA LEU A 277 -20.60 -0.43 -16.34
C LEU A 277 -20.21 -0.29 -17.82
N ASP A 278 -19.09 0.36 -18.15
CA ASP A 278 -18.63 0.41 -19.54
C ASP A 278 -18.06 -0.94 -20.02
N GLU A 279 -17.51 -1.76 -19.12
CA GLU A 279 -16.91 -3.05 -19.44
C GLU A 279 -17.94 -4.14 -19.76
N GLY A 280 -17.74 -4.81 -20.89
CA GLY A 280 -18.63 -5.84 -21.41
C GLY A 280 -19.82 -5.30 -22.21
N ASP A 281 -20.07 -3.98 -22.17
CA ASP A 281 -21.09 -3.31 -22.99
C ASP A 281 -20.45 -2.53 -24.15
N VAL A 282 -19.74 -1.45 -23.83
CA VAL A 282 -19.17 -0.54 -24.84
C VAL A 282 -17.64 -0.64 -24.94
N VAL A 283 -16.96 -1.08 -23.89
CA VAL A 283 -15.53 -1.45 -23.91
C VAL A 283 -15.33 -2.90 -23.45
N LEU A 284 -14.23 -3.53 -23.87
CA LEU A 284 -13.98 -4.94 -23.54
C LEU A 284 -13.28 -5.14 -22.19
N ASN A 285 -12.44 -4.19 -21.81
CA ASN A 285 -11.47 -4.30 -20.74
C ASN A 285 -11.56 -3.08 -19.81
N THR A 286 -11.11 -3.24 -18.57
CA THR A 286 -11.14 -2.16 -17.57
C THR A 286 -10.42 -0.93 -18.09
N ARG A 287 -11.10 0.21 -18.07
CA ARG A 287 -10.64 1.46 -18.67
C ARG A 287 -10.65 2.60 -17.65
N THR A 288 -9.59 3.39 -17.67
CA THR A 288 -9.49 4.63 -16.89
C THR A 288 -9.24 5.81 -17.81
N ILE A 289 -10.09 6.83 -17.72
CA ILE A 289 -10.02 8.06 -18.51
C ILE A 289 -9.04 9.04 -17.84
N VAL A 290 -8.16 9.64 -18.65
CA VAL A 290 -7.18 10.63 -18.20
C VAL A 290 -7.60 12.03 -18.66
N ILE A 291 -7.93 12.90 -17.71
CA ILE A 291 -8.40 14.26 -17.96
C ILE A 291 -7.34 15.25 -17.47
N ASN A 292 -6.84 16.13 -18.35
CA ASN A 292 -6.01 17.25 -17.91
C ASN A 292 -6.91 18.31 -17.27
N VAL A 293 -6.56 18.68 -16.04
CA VAL A 293 -7.28 19.67 -15.23
C VAL A 293 -6.32 20.73 -14.66
N GLU A 294 -5.12 20.85 -15.24
CA GLU A 294 -4.12 21.86 -14.85
C GLU A 294 -4.68 23.28 -15.01
N ASP A 295 -5.45 23.51 -16.08
CA ASP A 295 -6.33 24.66 -16.23
C ASP A 295 -7.79 24.27 -15.97
N ILE A 296 -8.29 24.53 -14.77
CA ILE A 296 -9.65 24.15 -14.35
C ILE A 296 -10.77 24.86 -15.13
N ASP A 297 -10.44 25.95 -15.85
CA ASP A 297 -11.39 26.66 -16.70
C ASP A 297 -11.41 26.10 -18.14
N ASN A 298 -10.39 25.31 -18.53
CA ASN A 298 -10.28 24.68 -19.85
C ASN A 298 -9.79 23.22 -19.78
N PRO A 299 -10.43 22.34 -18.99
CA PRO A 299 -10.04 20.94 -18.90
C PRO A 299 -10.33 20.18 -20.21
N PHE A 300 -9.58 19.12 -20.48
CA PHE A 300 -9.81 18.28 -21.66
C PHE A 300 -9.36 16.84 -21.41
N VAL A 301 -10.01 15.89 -22.08
CA VAL A 301 -9.61 14.47 -22.08
C VAL A 301 -8.32 14.34 -22.88
N VAL A 302 -7.27 13.84 -22.24
CA VAL A 302 -5.96 13.62 -22.88
C VAL A 302 -5.92 12.26 -23.54
N GLY A 303 -6.50 11.27 -22.89
CA GLY A 303 -6.54 9.89 -23.37
C GLY A 303 -7.21 8.98 -22.35
N GLU A 304 -6.92 7.69 -22.48
CA GLU A 304 -7.37 6.62 -21.62
C GLU A 304 -6.26 5.57 -21.53
N PHE A 305 -6.24 4.80 -20.46
CA PHE A 305 -5.46 3.58 -20.38
C PHE A 305 -6.37 2.41 -20.03
N ILE A 306 -5.97 1.22 -20.48
CA ILE A 306 -6.76 -0.01 -20.39
C ILE A 306 -5.84 -1.08 -19.79
N ASN A 307 -6.34 -1.88 -18.86
CA ASN A 307 -5.62 -3.06 -18.37
C ASN A 307 -6.05 -4.32 -19.14
N ASP A 308 -5.33 -5.43 -18.98
CA ASP A 308 -5.64 -6.69 -19.69
C ASP A 308 -6.79 -7.50 -19.03
N SER A 309 -7.55 -6.92 -18.09
CA SER A 309 -8.67 -7.56 -17.38
C SER A 309 -10.02 -7.15 -17.97
N THR A 310 -11.00 -8.05 -17.90
CA THR A 310 -12.39 -7.77 -18.31
C THR A 310 -13.29 -7.44 -17.12
N ALA A 311 -12.72 -7.28 -15.93
CA ALA A 311 -13.47 -6.95 -14.73
C ALA A 311 -13.96 -5.50 -14.77
N ILE A 312 -15.02 -5.21 -14.03
CA ILE A 312 -15.50 -3.84 -13.88
C ILE A 312 -14.53 -3.05 -13.00
N GLY A 313 -14.10 -1.87 -13.45
CA GLY A 313 -13.37 -0.90 -12.63
C GLY A 313 -14.28 -0.25 -11.59
N HIS A 314 -13.75 0.11 -10.42
CA HIS A 314 -14.59 0.71 -9.37
C HIS A 314 -13.93 1.91 -8.67
N ASN A 315 -13.25 1.71 -7.54
CA ASN A 315 -12.66 2.81 -6.76
C ASN A 315 -11.17 2.95 -7.02
N LEU A 316 -10.72 4.11 -7.46
CA LEU A 316 -9.31 4.45 -7.64
C LEU A 316 -8.80 5.59 -6.76
N TYR A 317 -7.54 5.53 -6.35
CA TYR A 317 -6.89 6.56 -5.55
C TYR A 317 -5.45 6.77 -5.99
N THR A 318 -4.97 8.02 -5.99
CA THR A 318 -3.57 8.32 -6.30
C THR A 318 -2.75 8.65 -5.06
N ILE A 319 -1.49 8.21 -5.07
CA ILE A 319 -0.48 8.57 -4.07
C ILE A 319 0.92 8.48 -4.67
N GLY A 320 1.64 9.61 -4.68
CA GLY A 320 2.91 9.70 -5.42
C GLY A 320 2.71 9.34 -6.90
N PRO A 321 3.55 8.48 -7.49
CA PRO A 321 3.35 8.01 -8.86
C PRO A 321 2.29 6.90 -8.95
N TRP A 322 1.69 6.43 -7.86
CA TRP A 322 0.85 5.24 -7.88
C TRP A 322 -0.62 5.58 -8.08
N ILE A 323 -1.31 4.80 -8.92
CA ILE A 323 -2.77 4.72 -9.00
C ILE A 323 -3.16 3.34 -8.47
N PHE A 324 -3.89 3.29 -7.36
CA PHE A 324 -4.48 2.06 -6.84
C PHE A 324 -5.93 1.99 -7.30
N GLU A 325 -6.35 0.88 -7.91
CA GLU A 325 -7.71 0.65 -8.38
C GLU A 325 -8.26 -0.64 -7.76
N ALA A 326 -9.42 -0.58 -7.11
CA ALA A 326 -10.19 -1.76 -6.76
C ALA A 326 -11.11 -2.10 -7.94
N ASN A 327 -10.88 -3.24 -8.58
CA ASN A 327 -11.55 -3.63 -9.82
C ASN A 327 -12.26 -4.97 -9.63
N TYR A 328 -13.25 -5.00 -8.72
CA TYR A 328 -14.11 -6.12 -8.37
C TYR A 328 -13.42 -7.49 -8.51
N ARG A 329 -13.71 -8.21 -9.59
CA ARG A 329 -13.25 -9.59 -9.83
C ARG A 329 -11.78 -9.76 -10.15
N SER A 330 -11.06 -8.68 -10.37
CA SER A 330 -9.62 -8.70 -10.62
C SER A 330 -8.82 -8.22 -9.40
N GLY A 331 -9.50 -7.88 -8.29
CA GLY A 331 -8.89 -7.44 -7.05
C GLY A 331 -8.35 -6.01 -7.11
N VAL A 332 -7.24 -5.76 -6.40
CA VAL A 332 -6.53 -4.47 -6.47
C VAL A 332 -5.51 -4.49 -7.59
N ARG A 333 -5.50 -3.44 -8.41
CA ARG A 333 -4.55 -3.16 -9.48
C ARG A 333 -3.78 -1.89 -9.14
N VAL A 334 -2.47 -1.88 -9.37
CA VAL A 334 -1.62 -0.73 -9.05
C VAL A 334 -0.82 -0.34 -10.28
N PHE A 335 -0.96 0.91 -10.72
CA PHE A 335 -0.28 1.46 -11.88
C PHE A 335 0.77 2.48 -11.47
N ASP A 336 1.92 2.46 -12.14
CA ASP A 336 2.94 3.50 -12.12
C ASP A 336 2.57 4.57 -13.15
N ALA A 337 2.18 5.74 -12.68
CA ALA A 337 1.81 6.93 -13.43
C ALA A 337 2.93 8.00 -13.43
N THR A 338 4.20 7.57 -13.36
CA THR A 338 5.35 8.48 -13.61
C THR A 338 5.25 9.16 -14.98
N ASP A 339 4.74 8.44 -15.99
CA ASP A 339 4.12 9.05 -17.17
C ASP A 339 2.59 9.13 -16.93
N PRO A 340 2.05 10.31 -16.57
CA PRO A 340 0.67 10.41 -16.12
C PRO A 340 -0.35 10.16 -17.24
N GLU A 341 0.06 10.22 -18.50
CA GLU A 341 -0.81 10.00 -19.67
C GLU A 341 -0.75 8.56 -20.18
N ALA A 342 0.23 7.76 -19.73
CA ALA A 342 0.38 6.35 -20.06
C ALA A 342 0.83 5.51 -18.84
N PRO A 343 -0.01 5.38 -17.79
CA PRO A 343 0.30 4.55 -16.65
C PRO A 343 0.52 3.08 -17.03
N VAL A 344 1.41 2.39 -16.31
CA VAL A 344 1.73 0.96 -16.53
C VAL A 344 1.49 0.14 -15.27
N GLU A 345 0.92 -1.07 -15.39
CA GLU A 345 0.67 -1.92 -14.22
C GLU A 345 2.00 -2.34 -13.56
N ALA A 346 2.12 -2.10 -12.26
CA ALA A 346 3.32 -2.34 -11.45
C ALA A 346 3.10 -3.43 -10.38
N ALA A 347 1.87 -3.57 -9.89
CA ALA A 347 1.53 -4.55 -8.86
C ALA A 347 0.03 -4.90 -8.90
N TYR A 348 -0.32 -6.06 -8.35
CA TYR A 348 -1.71 -6.48 -8.17
C TYR A 348 -1.87 -7.48 -7.03
N PHE A 349 -3.10 -7.60 -6.53
CA PHE A 349 -3.52 -8.70 -5.66
C PHE A 349 -4.98 -9.06 -5.97
N ASP A 350 -5.20 -10.27 -6.48
CA ASP A 350 -6.51 -10.73 -6.94
C ASP A 350 -7.28 -11.42 -5.79
N THR A 351 -8.28 -10.75 -5.23
CA THR A 351 -9.14 -11.31 -4.17
C THR A 351 -10.24 -12.25 -4.70
N TYR A 352 -10.39 -12.36 -6.02
CA TYR A 352 -11.37 -13.21 -6.71
C TYR A 352 -10.74 -14.06 -7.84
N PRO A 353 -9.90 -15.06 -7.51
CA PRO A 353 -9.13 -15.82 -8.52
C PRO A 353 -9.95 -16.71 -9.48
N ALA A 354 -11.27 -16.71 -9.36
CA ALA A 354 -12.13 -17.61 -10.11
C ALA A 354 -12.34 -17.18 -11.56
N ASN A 355 -12.33 -15.87 -11.86
CA ASN A 355 -12.38 -15.27 -13.20
C ASN A 355 -12.59 -13.74 -13.10
N ASP A 356 -12.29 -13.04 -14.20
CA ASP A 356 -12.38 -11.59 -14.33
C ASP A 356 -13.66 -11.12 -15.06
N SER A 357 -14.78 -11.85 -15.00
CA SER A 357 -15.98 -11.43 -15.74
C SER A 357 -16.46 -10.04 -15.29
N ALA A 358 -17.05 -9.24 -16.18
CA ALA A 358 -17.64 -7.94 -15.87
C ALA A 358 -18.87 -8.06 -14.94
N LEU A 359 -18.61 -8.24 -13.64
CA LEU A 359 -19.58 -8.49 -12.58
C LEU A 359 -19.04 -7.96 -11.25
N PHE A 360 -19.93 -7.61 -10.33
CA PHE A 360 -19.61 -6.82 -9.12
C PHE A 360 -19.01 -7.62 -7.95
N SER A 361 -18.76 -8.92 -8.07
CA SER A 361 -18.19 -9.69 -6.95
C SER A 361 -16.68 -9.42 -6.79
N GLY A 362 -16.16 -9.48 -5.56
CA GLY A 362 -14.74 -9.24 -5.27
C GLY A 362 -14.48 -7.91 -4.56
N LEU A 363 -13.38 -7.24 -4.91
CA LEU A 363 -12.88 -6.06 -4.21
C LEU A 363 -13.68 -4.80 -4.56
N TRP A 364 -14.32 -4.20 -3.56
CA TRP A 364 -15.11 -2.96 -3.66
C TRP A 364 -14.24 -1.71 -3.55
N SER A 365 -13.32 -1.65 -2.59
CA SER A 365 -12.52 -0.44 -2.35
C SER A 365 -11.13 -0.78 -1.85
N VAL A 366 -10.24 0.19 -1.94
CA VAL A 366 -8.84 0.13 -1.51
C VAL A 366 -8.48 1.44 -0.83
N TYR A 367 -7.66 1.40 0.22
CA TYR A 367 -7.15 2.59 0.90
C TYR A 367 -5.62 2.49 1.03
N PRO A 368 -4.86 3.32 0.28
CA PRO A 368 -3.40 3.26 0.25
C PRO A 368 -2.71 4.38 1.07
N PHE A 369 -3.43 5.10 1.93
CA PHE A 369 -2.90 6.34 2.54
C PHE A 369 -2.22 6.16 3.91
N PHE A 370 -1.91 4.92 4.33
CA PHE A 370 -1.00 4.74 5.46
C PHE A 370 0.44 5.02 5.01
N ASN A 371 1.20 5.70 5.84
CA ASN A 371 2.52 6.20 5.47
C ASN A 371 3.61 5.11 5.41
N ASP A 372 3.36 3.89 5.91
CA ASP A 372 4.35 2.81 5.98
C ASP A 372 4.20 1.72 4.90
N GLY A 373 3.38 2.00 3.88
CA GLY A 373 3.14 1.06 2.78
C GLY A 373 2.06 0.02 3.09
N THR A 374 1.41 0.12 4.26
CA THR A 374 0.19 -0.65 4.54
C THR A 374 -0.93 -0.19 3.62
N VAL A 375 -1.58 -1.15 2.97
CA VAL A 375 -2.75 -0.91 2.11
C VAL A 375 -3.87 -1.80 2.64
N ILE A 376 -5.09 -1.28 2.72
CA ILE A 376 -6.26 -2.10 3.05
C ILE A 376 -7.21 -2.16 1.87
N GLY A 377 -8.00 -3.22 1.82
CA GLY A 377 -9.06 -3.36 0.83
C GLY A 377 -10.29 -4.03 1.42
N SER A 378 -11.45 -3.68 0.87
CA SER A 378 -12.72 -4.28 1.26
C SER A 378 -13.29 -5.10 0.13
N ASP A 379 -13.50 -6.39 0.38
CA ASP A 379 -14.13 -7.33 -0.54
C ASP A 379 -15.57 -7.63 -0.09
N ILE A 380 -16.50 -7.63 -1.04
CA ILE A 380 -17.94 -7.79 -0.79
C ILE A 380 -18.24 -9.12 -0.11
N GLN A 381 -17.60 -10.21 -0.51
CA GLN A 381 -17.89 -11.54 0.03
C GLN A 381 -16.89 -11.95 1.11
N ARG A 382 -15.66 -11.46 1.02
CA ARG A 382 -14.54 -11.92 1.83
C ARG A 382 -14.22 -11.02 3.00
N GLY A 383 -14.58 -9.74 3.01
CA GLY A 383 -14.30 -8.85 4.14
C GLY A 383 -13.02 -8.02 3.96
N LEU A 384 -12.28 -7.78 5.05
CA LEU A 384 -11.17 -6.83 5.10
C LEU A 384 -9.84 -7.51 4.77
N PHE A 385 -9.17 -7.07 3.71
CA PHE A 385 -7.79 -7.45 3.40
C PHE A 385 -6.82 -6.37 3.90
N VAL A 386 -5.66 -6.81 4.41
CA VAL A 386 -4.55 -5.95 4.81
C VAL A 386 -3.29 -6.43 4.08
N TRP A 387 -2.72 -5.54 3.29
CA TRP A 387 -1.51 -5.78 2.51
C TRP A 387 -0.39 -4.83 2.90
N THR A 388 0.81 -5.14 2.44
CA THR A 388 1.92 -4.19 2.34
C THR A 388 2.43 -4.14 0.91
N MET A 389 2.78 -2.94 0.45
CA MET A 389 3.51 -2.70 -0.80
C MET A 389 4.89 -2.11 -0.46
N PRO A 390 5.95 -2.92 -0.42
CA PRO A 390 7.25 -2.48 0.13
C PRO A 390 7.93 -1.36 -0.66
N ASP A 391 7.76 -1.33 -1.98
CA ASP A 391 8.40 -0.35 -2.88
C ASP A 391 7.58 0.94 -3.05
N MET A 392 6.53 1.11 -2.25
CA MET A 392 5.58 2.21 -2.40
C MET A 392 6.19 3.58 -2.14
N PHE A 393 7.08 3.72 -1.15
CA PHE A 393 7.65 5.01 -0.75
C PHE A 393 9.14 5.13 -1.07
N LEU A 394 9.91 4.09 -0.75
CA LEU A 394 11.34 3.98 -1.03
C LEU A 394 11.59 2.57 -1.57
N ARG A 395 12.35 2.46 -2.65
CA ARG A 395 12.73 1.18 -3.25
C ARG A 395 14.20 0.89 -2.96
N PHE A 396 14.48 -0.28 -2.42
CA PHE A 396 15.85 -0.77 -2.22
C PHE A 396 16.26 -1.63 -3.39
N GLU A 397 17.35 -1.24 -4.06
CA GLU A 397 17.95 -1.98 -5.16
C GLU A 397 19.40 -2.32 -4.81
N PHE A 398 19.89 -3.46 -5.27
CA PHE A 398 21.24 -3.94 -5.00
C PHE A 398 21.96 -4.11 -6.33
N PRO A 399 22.66 -3.08 -6.85
CA PRO A 399 23.23 -3.09 -8.20
C PRO A 399 24.19 -4.24 -8.48
N SER A 400 24.86 -4.77 -7.45
CA SER A 400 25.76 -5.93 -7.53
C SER A 400 25.11 -7.23 -7.05
N GLY A 401 23.80 -7.22 -6.77
CA GLY A 401 23.10 -8.26 -6.03
C GLY A 401 23.47 -8.30 -4.55
N ILE A 402 22.75 -9.11 -3.79
CA ILE A 402 23.11 -9.46 -2.42
C ILE A 402 24.02 -10.69 -2.48
N PRO A 403 25.26 -10.62 -1.98
CA PRO A 403 26.18 -11.76 -2.03
C PRO A 403 25.72 -12.86 -1.07
N GLY A 404 25.85 -14.13 -1.50
CA GLY A 404 25.59 -15.28 -0.64
C GLY A 404 26.63 -15.47 0.47
N SER A 405 27.79 -14.82 0.35
CA SER A 405 28.81 -14.80 1.39
C SER A 405 29.66 -13.52 1.40
N ILE A 406 30.18 -13.12 2.57
CA ILE A 406 31.11 -11.99 2.73
C ILE A 406 32.42 -12.41 3.38
N ALA A 407 33.54 -11.79 3.01
CA ALA A 407 34.84 -12.06 3.63
C ALA A 407 34.85 -11.67 5.12
N SER A 408 35.59 -12.42 5.94
CA SER A 408 35.73 -12.18 7.39
C SER A 408 36.37 -10.83 7.74
N GLY A 409 37.17 -10.27 6.81
CA GLY A 409 37.73 -8.91 6.91
C GLY A 409 36.70 -7.78 6.77
N GLY A 410 35.43 -8.11 6.57
CA GLY A 410 34.36 -7.16 6.26
C GLY A 410 34.12 -7.06 4.75
N ALA A 411 32.94 -6.54 4.39
CA ALA A 411 32.55 -6.28 3.02
C ALA A 411 31.59 -5.10 2.95
N ALA A 412 31.51 -4.48 1.77
CA ALA A 412 30.56 -3.44 1.48
C ALA A 412 29.56 -3.92 0.42
N ILE A 413 28.27 -3.77 0.70
CA ILE A 413 27.22 -4.00 -0.29
C ILE A 413 26.80 -2.64 -0.86
N PRO A 414 26.88 -2.42 -2.18
CA PRO A 414 26.29 -1.23 -2.79
C PRO A 414 24.77 -1.35 -2.75
N VAL A 415 24.12 -0.31 -2.22
CA VAL A 415 22.67 -0.21 -2.10
C VAL A 415 22.22 1.05 -2.82
N ARG A 416 21.20 0.96 -3.66
CA ARG A 416 20.54 2.12 -4.23
C ARG A 416 19.17 2.27 -3.57
N ILE A 417 18.89 3.45 -3.05
CA ILE A 417 17.56 3.82 -2.54
C ILE A 417 16.95 4.80 -3.52
N THR A 418 15.88 4.36 -4.18
CA THR A 418 15.11 5.18 -5.12
C THR A 418 13.87 5.74 -4.41
N GLU A 419 13.74 7.06 -4.40
CA GLU A 419 12.54 7.78 -3.93
C GLU A 419 11.40 7.57 -4.93
N THR A 420 10.28 6.98 -4.49
CA THR A 420 9.08 6.77 -5.34
C THR A 420 7.98 7.73 -4.91
N ALA A 421 7.13 7.36 -3.95
CA ALA A 421 6.14 8.28 -3.36
C ALA A 421 6.67 9.07 -2.15
N GLY A 422 7.80 8.64 -1.57
CA GLY A 422 8.40 9.23 -0.37
C GLY A 422 9.70 9.97 -0.65
N VAL A 423 10.07 10.87 0.26
CA VAL A 423 11.36 11.56 0.25
C VAL A 423 12.23 10.97 1.35
N LEU A 424 13.43 10.50 1.03
CA LEU A 424 14.36 9.89 1.97
C LEU A 424 14.82 10.93 3.02
N ALA A 425 14.65 10.61 4.30
CA ALA A 425 15.18 11.40 5.39
C ALA A 425 16.72 11.23 5.45
N PRO A 426 17.51 12.31 5.34
CA PRO A 426 18.96 12.22 5.33
C PRO A 426 19.52 11.51 6.58
N GLY A 427 20.46 10.60 6.37
CA GLY A 427 21.16 9.88 7.46
C GLY A 427 20.35 8.77 8.15
N THR A 428 19.18 8.40 7.61
CA THR A 428 18.34 7.33 8.18
C THR A 428 18.55 5.96 7.54
N ALA A 429 19.23 5.92 6.40
CA ALA A 429 19.63 4.72 5.70
C ALA A 429 20.56 3.87 6.60
N THR A 430 20.10 2.68 7.00
CA THR A 430 20.71 1.84 8.03
C THR A 430 20.76 0.37 7.60
N LEU A 431 21.91 -0.28 7.79
CA LEU A 431 22.06 -1.73 7.77
C LEU A 431 21.88 -2.26 9.19
N HIS A 432 21.05 -3.28 9.35
CA HIS A 432 20.89 -4.01 10.60
C HIS A 432 21.35 -5.45 10.37
N TYR A 433 22.22 -5.98 11.23
CA TYR A 433 22.70 -7.35 11.10
C TYR A 433 22.89 -8.01 12.47
N ASP A 434 22.75 -9.33 12.52
CA ASP A 434 23.02 -10.17 13.68
C ASP A 434 23.93 -11.32 13.25
N ASN A 435 25.10 -11.43 13.88
CA ASN A 435 26.09 -12.48 13.66
C ASN A 435 26.14 -13.50 14.80
N GLY A 436 25.08 -13.59 15.61
CA GLY A 436 24.99 -14.41 16.81
C GLY A 436 25.41 -13.69 18.09
N ALA A 437 25.90 -12.44 18.00
CA ALA A 437 26.16 -11.57 19.16
C ALA A 437 24.99 -10.64 19.51
N GLY A 438 23.90 -10.71 18.76
CA GLY A 438 22.74 -9.82 18.86
C GLY A 438 22.72 -8.77 17.75
N LEU A 439 21.54 -8.21 17.53
CA LEU A 439 21.29 -7.23 16.47
C LEU A 439 22.11 -5.94 16.66
N VAL A 440 22.84 -5.56 15.61
CA VAL A 440 23.61 -4.33 15.50
C VAL A 440 23.11 -3.50 14.33
N SER A 441 22.95 -2.20 14.53
CA SER A 441 22.55 -1.24 13.50
C SER A 441 23.70 -0.31 13.14
N VAL A 442 24.02 -0.18 11.86
CA VAL A 442 25.09 0.67 11.33
C VAL A 442 24.53 1.56 10.23
N ALA A 443 24.80 2.87 10.32
CA ALA A 443 24.42 3.81 9.27
C ALA A 443 25.15 3.47 7.96
N MET A 444 24.42 3.47 6.85
CA MET A 444 25.03 3.31 5.52
C MET A 444 25.75 4.59 5.11
N THR A 445 26.85 4.44 4.37
CA THR A 445 27.60 5.60 3.86
C THR A 445 26.88 6.14 2.63
N ASP A 446 26.42 7.39 2.68
CA ASP A 446 25.81 8.07 1.53
C ASP A 446 26.89 8.46 0.51
N LEU A 447 26.77 7.95 -0.72
CA LEU A 447 27.66 8.24 -1.85
C LEU A 447 27.09 9.32 -2.79
N GLY A 448 25.86 9.77 -2.55
CA GLY A 448 25.12 10.73 -3.35
C GLY A 448 24.27 10.09 -4.46
N GLY A 449 23.23 10.80 -4.91
CA GLY A 449 22.38 10.36 -6.01
C GLY A 449 21.50 9.13 -5.71
N GLY A 450 21.26 8.86 -4.42
CA GLY A 450 20.54 7.67 -3.95
C GLY A 450 21.41 6.43 -3.79
N ASP A 451 22.72 6.52 -4.08
CA ASP A 451 23.66 5.42 -3.91
C ASP A 451 24.27 5.43 -2.50
N PHE A 452 24.31 4.26 -1.87
CA PHE A 452 24.78 4.01 -0.52
C PHE A 452 25.75 2.83 -0.48
N GLU A 453 26.60 2.82 0.54
CA GLU A 453 27.46 1.68 0.87
C GLU A 453 27.10 1.13 2.25
N ALA A 454 26.66 -0.12 2.28
CA ALA A 454 26.35 -0.85 3.52
C ALA A 454 27.56 -1.70 3.92
N ALA A 455 28.31 -1.24 4.93
CA ALA A 455 29.52 -1.91 5.40
C ALA A 455 29.21 -2.92 6.51
N PHE A 456 29.49 -4.19 6.25
CA PHE A 456 29.59 -5.22 7.28
C PHE A 456 30.97 -5.10 7.95
N PRO A 457 31.03 -4.99 9.29
CA PRO A 457 32.30 -4.98 9.98
C PRO A 457 32.97 -6.35 9.93
N ALA A 458 34.27 -6.36 10.18
CA ALA A 458 34.99 -7.61 10.45
C ALA A 458 34.37 -8.31 11.67
N ALA A 459 34.13 -9.61 11.57
CA ALA A 459 33.55 -10.40 12.66
C ALA A 459 34.23 -11.79 12.78
N PRO A 460 34.18 -12.42 13.98
CA PRO A 460 34.80 -13.72 14.21
C PRO A 460 34.18 -14.81 13.33
N CYS A 461 35.00 -15.76 12.92
CA CYS A 461 34.65 -16.80 11.95
C CYS A 461 33.48 -17.67 12.40
N ALA A 462 32.64 -18.03 11.41
CA ALA A 462 31.52 -18.99 11.46
C ALA A 462 30.17 -18.47 12.00
N GLY A 463 29.14 -18.69 11.17
CA GLY A 463 27.72 -18.44 11.47
C GLY A 463 27.01 -17.74 10.31
N PRO A 464 25.71 -18.02 10.07
CA PRO A 464 24.91 -17.17 9.20
C PRO A 464 24.81 -15.77 9.82
N ILE A 465 24.86 -14.74 8.97
CA ILE A 465 24.54 -13.38 9.34
C ILE A 465 23.14 -13.11 8.82
N GLU A 466 22.22 -12.86 9.74
CA GLU A 466 20.88 -12.38 9.41
C GLU A 466 20.91 -10.86 9.33
N PHE A 467 20.37 -10.26 8.28
CA PHE A 467 20.43 -8.81 8.09
C PHE A 467 19.24 -8.26 7.31
N TYR A 468 18.99 -6.97 7.50
CA TYR A 468 18.01 -6.21 6.74
C TYR A 468 18.45 -4.74 6.63
N PHE A 469 17.87 -4.02 5.69
CA PHE A 469 18.09 -2.60 5.50
C PHE A 469 16.85 -1.83 5.94
N SER A 470 17.02 -0.61 6.43
CA SER A 470 15.91 0.30 6.65
C SER A 470 16.27 1.74 6.29
N ALA A 471 15.28 2.53 5.92
CA ALA A 471 15.40 3.96 5.77
C ALA A 471 14.10 4.62 6.21
N GLN A 472 14.16 5.89 6.60
CA GLN A 472 12.96 6.65 6.92
C GLN A 472 12.66 7.67 5.83
N THR A 473 11.38 7.90 5.57
CA THR A 473 10.94 9.06 4.81
C THR A 473 10.88 10.29 5.71
N THR A 474 10.89 11.49 5.12
CA THR A 474 10.86 12.76 5.87
C THR A 474 9.57 13.00 6.67
N ASP A 475 8.48 12.32 6.32
CA ASP A 475 7.22 12.29 7.07
C ASP A 475 7.17 11.19 8.14
N GLY A 476 8.27 10.46 8.34
CA GLY A 476 8.49 9.57 9.48
C GLY A 476 8.11 8.11 9.24
N ALA A 477 7.78 7.70 8.02
CA ALA A 477 7.61 6.29 7.71
C ALA A 477 8.94 5.56 7.72
N THR A 478 8.96 4.31 8.20
CA THR A 478 10.15 3.45 8.13
C THR A 478 9.91 2.37 7.10
N ILE A 479 10.74 2.34 6.05
CA ILE A 479 10.71 1.34 4.99
C ILE A 479 11.88 0.40 5.19
N ALA A 480 11.65 -0.91 5.05
CA ALA A 480 12.68 -1.92 5.26
C ALA A 480 12.73 -2.95 4.12
N TYR A 481 13.93 -3.53 3.93
CA TYR A 481 14.18 -4.61 3.00
C TYR A 481 14.90 -5.78 3.70
N PRO A 482 14.42 -7.03 3.62
CA PRO A 482 13.21 -7.43 2.90
C PRO A 482 11.96 -6.88 3.61
N ALA A 483 10.84 -6.86 2.89
CA ALA A 483 9.55 -6.50 3.46
C ALA A 483 9.23 -7.39 4.67
N GLY A 484 8.66 -6.83 5.73
CA GLY A 484 8.38 -7.55 6.98
C GLY A 484 9.53 -7.59 7.97
N ALA A 485 10.69 -7.00 7.67
CA ALA A 485 11.75 -6.80 8.66
C ALA A 485 11.26 -5.96 9.87
N PRO A 486 11.72 -6.26 11.11
CA PRO A 486 12.77 -7.23 11.46
C PRO A 486 12.28 -8.69 11.57
N GLY A 487 10.99 -8.98 11.36
CA GLY A 487 10.46 -10.35 11.37
C GLY A 487 10.93 -11.20 10.19
N ALA A 488 11.28 -10.55 9.08
CA ALA A 488 11.98 -11.13 7.93
C ALA A 488 13.41 -10.58 7.82
N ALA A 489 14.35 -11.43 7.43
CA ALA A 489 15.75 -11.05 7.22
C ALA A 489 16.32 -11.79 6.00
N ASN A 490 17.32 -11.18 5.37
CA ASN A 490 18.22 -11.87 4.46
C ASN A 490 19.25 -12.65 5.27
N SER A 491 19.70 -13.78 4.73
CA SER A 491 20.79 -14.56 5.31
C SER A 491 21.96 -14.61 4.35
N LEU A 492 23.16 -14.39 4.86
CA LEU A 492 24.40 -14.65 4.12
C LEU A 492 25.37 -15.42 5.00
N LEU A 493 26.29 -16.14 4.37
CA LEU A 493 27.37 -16.83 5.08
C LEU A 493 28.55 -15.89 5.26
N MET A 494 29.04 -15.72 6.48
CA MET A 494 30.39 -15.18 6.59
C MET A 494 31.35 -16.24 6.04
N ALA A 495 32.03 -15.92 4.94
CA ALA A 495 33.00 -16.79 4.32
C ALA A 495 33.97 -17.23 5.41
N VAL A 496 34.09 -18.54 5.55
CA VAL A 496 34.97 -19.21 6.50
C VAL A 496 36.30 -18.47 6.45
N CYS A 497 36.71 -17.91 7.59
CA CYS A 497 38.12 -17.56 7.71
C CYS A 497 38.82 -18.89 7.53
N ASP A 498 39.66 -18.98 6.50
CA ASP A 498 40.72 -19.96 6.51
C ASP A 498 41.44 -19.85 7.87
N PRO A 499 41.29 -20.83 8.77
CA PRO A 499 41.89 -20.75 10.08
C PRO A 499 43.34 -21.22 9.95
N ASP A 500 44.25 -20.37 9.46
CA ASP A 500 45.72 -20.59 9.35
C ASP A 500 46.10 -22.05 9.65
N VAL A 501 45.78 -22.97 8.73
CA VAL A 501 46.12 -24.38 8.96
C VAL A 501 47.64 -24.40 8.94
N THR A 502 48.25 -24.72 10.08
CA THR A 502 49.70 -24.58 10.20
C THR A 502 50.37 -25.54 9.22
N GLY A 503 50.93 -25.00 8.12
CA GLY A 503 51.48 -25.79 7.02
C GLY A 503 50.76 -25.61 5.68
N ASP A 504 49.60 -24.95 5.65
CA ASP A 504 48.93 -24.46 4.45
C ASP A 504 49.61 -23.14 4.02
N LEU A 505 50.28 -23.19 2.88
CA LEU A 505 51.11 -22.13 2.34
C LEU A 505 50.45 -21.44 1.14
N ASP A 506 49.43 -22.04 0.51
CA ASP A 506 48.69 -21.41 -0.59
C ASP A 506 47.31 -20.85 -0.18
N GLY A 507 46.86 -21.15 1.04
CA GLY A 507 45.65 -20.62 1.68
C GLY A 507 44.37 -21.26 1.15
N ASP A 508 44.43 -22.53 0.74
CA ASP A 508 43.28 -23.26 0.23
C ASP A 508 42.54 -24.10 1.29
N GLY A 509 43.09 -24.18 2.51
CA GLY A 509 42.53 -24.84 3.68
C GLY A 509 42.92 -26.30 3.85
N ASP A 510 43.70 -26.87 2.92
CA ASP A 510 44.28 -28.21 2.98
C ASP A 510 45.81 -28.13 3.14
N VAL A 511 46.42 -29.12 3.79
CA VAL A 511 47.89 -29.28 3.76
C VAL A 511 48.27 -30.45 2.88
N ASP A 512 48.74 -30.17 1.68
CA ASP A 512 48.98 -31.18 0.65
C ASP A 512 50.27 -30.98 -0.18
N VAL A 513 50.28 -31.57 -1.38
CA VAL A 513 51.44 -31.54 -2.27
C VAL A 513 51.74 -30.14 -2.80
N ASP A 514 50.75 -29.27 -2.89
CA ASP A 514 50.92 -27.92 -3.41
C ASP A 514 51.64 -27.03 -2.39
N ASP A 515 51.36 -27.18 -1.09
CA ASP A 515 52.14 -26.56 -0.01
C ASP A 515 53.57 -27.06 0.04
N LEU A 516 53.76 -28.37 -0.12
CA LEU A 516 55.09 -28.96 -0.18
C LEU A 516 55.89 -28.37 -1.35
N ASN A 517 55.25 -28.18 -2.50
CA ASN A 517 55.89 -27.60 -3.66
C ASN A 517 56.29 -26.13 -3.42
N LEU A 518 55.44 -25.36 -2.73
CA LEU A 518 55.77 -23.98 -2.34
C LEU A 518 56.93 -23.92 -1.34
N LEU A 519 56.91 -24.77 -0.32
CA LEU A 519 57.99 -24.86 0.66
C LEU A 519 59.31 -25.24 -0.01
N LEU A 520 59.30 -26.26 -0.87
CA LEU A 520 60.48 -26.68 -1.62
C LEU A 520 60.96 -25.63 -2.63
N GLY A 521 60.06 -24.82 -3.17
CA GLY A 521 60.39 -23.67 -4.00
C GLY A 521 61.19 -22.60 -3.26
N MET A 522 61.09 -22.57 -1.93
CA MET A 522 61.80 -21.66 -1.04
C MET A 522 62.90 -22.36 -0.23
N TRP A 523 63.25 -23.61 -0.54
CA TRP A 523 64.20 -24.40 0.26
C TRP A 523 65.56 -23.69 0.43
N GLN A 524 66.01 -23.57 1.68
CA GLN A 524 67.22 -22.85 2.11
C GLN A 524 67.20 -21.34 1.84
N ALA A 525 66.04 -20.75 1.53
CA ALA A 525 65.91 -19.30 1.42
C ALA A 525 66.03 -18.65 2.80
N VAL A 526 66.77 -17.55 2.88
CA VAL A 526 66.79 -16.67 4.05
C VAL A 526 65.67 -15.66 3.88
N VAL A 527 64.70 -15.72 4.78
CA VAL A 527 63.48 -14.89 4.74
C VAL A 527 63.28 -14.20 6.09
N PRO A 528 62.46 -13.15 6.17
CA PRO A 528 62.05 -12.61 7.47
C PRO A 528 61.46 -13.71 8.37
N PRO A 529 61.84 -13.77 9.66
CA PRO A 529 61.32 -14.75 10.61
C PRO A 529 59.79 -14.82 10.59
N GLY A 530 59.23 -16.00 10.32
CA GLY A 530 57.78 -16.25 10.36
C GLY A 530 57.04 -15.79 9.10
N SER A 531 57.75 -15.52 8.00
CA SER A 531 57.14 -15.13 6.72
C SER A 531 57.21 -16.24 5.69
N GLY A 532 56.11 -16.43 4.95
CA GLY A 532 56.03 -17.44 3.90
C GLY A 532 56.29 -18.84 4.44
N ALA A 533 57.21 -19.58 3.79
CA ALA A 533 57.54 -20.96 4.13
C ALA A 533 58.45 -21.14 5.38
N ASP A 534 58.90 -20.07 6.07
CA ASP A 534 59.61 -20.17 7.37
C ASP A 534 58.59 -20.24 8.52
N LEU A 535 58.05 -21.44 8.71
CA LEU A 535 57.01 -21.76 9.69
C LEU A 535 57.57 -21.81 11.13
N THR A 536 58.87 -22.04 11.31
CA THR A 536 59.55 -22.07 12.61
C THR A 536 59.97 -20.70 13.11
N GLY A 537 60.03 -19.71 12.22
CA GLY A 537 60.47 -18.35 12.52
C GLY A 537 61.97 -18.26 12.82
N ASN A 538 62.76 -19.21 12.29
CA ASN A 538 64.20 -19.24 12.52
C ASN A 538 64.98 -18.38 11.49
N GLY A 539 64.29 -17.86 10.47
CA GLY A 539 64.83 -17.01 9.41
C GLY A 539 65.34 -17.79 8.19
N VAL A 540 65.17 -19.11 8.14
CA VAL A 540 65.63 -19.99 7.05
C VAL A 540 64.59 -21.09 6.80
N VAL A 541 64.18 -21.26 5.54
CA VAL A 541 63.29 -22.38 5.16
C VAL A 541 64.09 -23.68 5.12
N ASP A 542 63.86 -24.58 6.07
CA ASP A 542 64.62 -25.82 6.19
C ASP A 542 63.77 -27.04 6.61
N VAL A 543 64.46 -28.09 7.08
CA VAL A 543 63.83 -29.35 7.45
C VAL A 543 62.85 -29.21 8.60
N ASP A 544 63.02 -28.22 9.47
CA ASP A 544 62.12 -28.00 10.59
C ASP A 544 60.78 -27.43 10.11
N ASP A 545 60.77 -26.57 9.08
CA ASP A 545 59.54 -26.10 8.43
C ASP A 545 58.86 -27.21 7.63
N LEU A 546 59.65 -28.04 6.92
CA LEU A 546 59.12 -29.21 6.23
C LEU A 546 58.43 -30.19 7.18
N ASN A 547 58.98 -30.38 8.37
CA ASN A 547 58.37 -31.24 9.38
C ASN A 547 57.01 -30.69 9.86
N ILE A 548 56.79 -29.37 9.78
CA ILE A 548 55.51 -28.75 10.10
C ILE A 548 54.48 -29.04 9.00
N VAL A 549 54.83 -28.85 7.72
CA VAL A 549 53.95 -29.19 6.58
C VAL A 549 53.61 -30.68 6.58
N LEU A 550 54.60 -31.55 6.72
CA LEU A 550 54.38 -33.00 6.77
C LEU A 550 53.62 -33.45 8.03
N GLY A 551 53.83 -32.76 9.15
CA GLY A 551 53.16 -33.05 10.42
C GLY A 551 51.66 -32.75 10.38
N ASN A 552 51.24 -31.83 9.51
CA ASN A 552 49.86 -31.45 9.29
C ASN A 552 49.30 -32.03 7.98
N TRP A 553 50.00 -32.96 7.31
CA TRP A 553 49.59 -33.49 6.01
C TRP A 553 48.18 -34.11 6.01
N GLY A 554 47.33 -33.63 5.10
CA GLY A 554 45.92 -34.01 5.05
C GLY A 554 45.09 -33.52 6.24
N ALA A 555 45.60 -32.55 7.00
CA ALA A 555 44.77 -31.71 7.83
C ALA A 555 43.87 -30.90 6.90
N ILE A 556 42.58 -31.02 7.16
CA ILE A 556 41.52 -30.25 6.52
C ILE A 556 40.98 -29.39 7.65
N ALA A 557 40.72 -28.11 7.40
CA ALA A 557 40.05 -27.28 8.39
C ALA A 557 38.77 -27.99 8.91
N PRO A 558 38.59 -28.12 10.25
CA PRO A 558 37.47 -28.87 10.82
C PRO A 558 36.09 -28.29 10.54
#